data_AF-A0A7T5UYC8-F1
#
_entry.id   AF-A0A7T5UYC8-F1
#
_cell.length_a   1.000
_cell.length_b   1.000
_cell.length_c   1.000
_cell.angle_alpha   90.00
_cell.angle_beta   90.00
_cell.angle_gamma   90.00
#
_symmetry.space_group_name_H-M   'P 1'
#
loop_
_entity.id
_entity.type
_entity.pdbx_description
1 polymer ?
#
loop_
_entity_poly.entity_id
_entity_poly.type
_entity_poly.pdbx_seq_one_letter_code
_entity_poly.pdbx_strand_id
1 'polypeptide(L)'
;MKRSRPQSWLLFLGALLIAASFSVGSAAAAASLNGRILLQVQDKGQAWYVDPQSAKRFYLGRPDDAWRVMRAFGLGVSNKDLTYFWNNKAPVRLSGRILLQVEDKGQAYYVNPLTLKLSYLGRPTDAFAVIRSFGLGISNSDLARIPLGILGASPSTTTAVPAPSITKNVNRTFNFKYKNAEQSLVLALSDDLYKTYSASPKVYSYPANNPPADLQGAFYGMFLKMKSGDTSISDIAYQLKALALKNNWSSDELLESALALIQYIPYDQVKADSGVNNPLYPYEILYLNKGVCSDKTFLAVALIKNLGYGTAIMDFPDINHSTVGIACPVAYSVSGSGYCYAETTNYFPIGVIPNSISGQARSGDYGFDTLFDEQKLGTIQIILKSQGNLYQGVAATRQKVADLSSLYNDIVSSRSAAENDYNSIIIYNEKVNTFNRLLTEFYQQ
;
A
#
# COMPACT_ATOMS: atom_id res chain seq x y z
N MET A 1 37.26 71.86 30.90
CA MET A 1 37.82 72.98 30.10
C MET A 1 37.97 72.50 28.66
N LYS A 2 37.45 73.27 27.69
CA LYS A 2 37.76 73.35 26.23
C LYS A 2 38.25 72.08 25.51
N ARG A 3 37.46 71.49 24.60
CA ARG A 3 37.32 71.81 23.15
C ARG A 3 38.62 71.72 22.33
N SER A 4 38.50 70.91 21.25
CA SER A 4 39.06 71.11 19.88
C SER A 4 40.56 70.84 19.71
N ARG A 5 41.11 70.23 18.65
CA ARG A 5 40.76 69.96 17.23
C ARG A 5 42.01 69.19 16.63
N PRO A 6 42.25 69.06 15.30
CA PRO A 6 41.68 68.17 14.27
C PRO A 6 42.79 67.37 13.51
N GLN A 7 42.49 66.88 12.29
CA GLN A 7 43.39 66.48 11.17
C GLN A 7 43.46 64.99 10.77
N SER A 8 42.48 64.62 9.96
CA SER A 8 42.56 63.99 8.62
C SER A 8 43.94 63.87 7.91
N TRP A 9 44.35 62.65 7.49
CA TRP A 9 44.39 62.18 6.07
C TRP A 9 45.18 60.86 5.83
N LEU A 10 44.62 60.04 4.92
CA LEU A 10 45.23 59.11 3.93
C LEU A 10 45.78 57.71 4.31
N LEU A 11 45.07 56.71 3.74
CA LEU A 11 45.52 55.51 2.98
C LEU A 11 46.52 54.52 3.63
N PHE A 12 46.13 53.24 3.75
CA PHE A 12 46.35 52.20 2.72
C PHE A 12 45.82 50.84 3.21
N LEU A 13 45.36 50.03 2.23
CA LEU A 13 44.95 48.63 2.36
C LEU A 13 45.99 47.77 3.07
N GLY A 14 45.50 46.87 3.93
CA GLY A 14 46.25 45.76 4.48
C GLY A 14 45.30 44.73 5.08
N ALA A 15 44.80 43.83 4.24
CA ALA A 15 44.03 42.67 4.66
C ALA A 15 44.92 41.74 5.51
N LEU A 16 44.59 41.62 6.79
CA LEU A 16 45.09 40.56 7.66
C LEU A 16 43.92 40.01 8.47
N LEU A 17 43.30 38.95 7.94
CA LEU A 17 42.32 38.12 8.62
C LEU A 17 43.04 37.37 9.76
N ILE A 18 43.06 37.98 10.94
CA ILE A 18 43.41 37.30 12.19
C ILE A 18 42.23 36.40 12.54
N ALA A 19 42.43 35.09 12.36
CA ALA A 19 41.55 34.06 12.88
C ALA A 19 41.58 34.10 14.42
N ALA A 20 40.70 34.92 15.00
CA ALA A 20 40.36 34.81 16.41
C ALA A 20 39.49 33.57 16.58
N SER A 21 40.13 32.49 17.02
CA SER A 21 39.48 31.27 17.50
C SER A 21 38.64 31.61 18.73
N PHE A 22 37.41 32.05 18.51
CA PHE A 22 36.38 32.04 19.54
C PHE A 22 35.90 30.59 19.69
N SER A 23 36.57 29.86 20.59
CA SER A 23 36.02 28.66 21.20
C SER A 23 34.85 29.05 22.09
N VAL A 24 33.69 29.28 21.47
CA VAL A 24 32.42 29.24 22.18
C VAL A 24 32.14 27.77 22.44
N GLY A 25 32.50 27.33 23.64
CA GLY A 25 31.90 26.13 24.22
C GLY A 25 30.39 26.34 24.30
N SER A 26 29.65 25.70 23.40
CA SER A 26 28.28 25.30 23.71
C SER A 26 28.24 23.79 23.67
N ALA A 27 28.50 23.17 24.82
CA ALA A 27 27.94 21.88 25.14
C ALA A 27 26.41 22.02 25.21
N ALA A 28 25.76 22.20 24.06
CA ALA A 28 24.36 21.91 23.92
C ALA A 28 24.27 20.39 23.87
N ALA A 29 23.89 19.79 25.00
CA ALA A 29 23.66 18.36 25.14
C ALA A 29 22.99 17.81 23.87
N ALA A 30 23.57 16.77 23.27
CA ALA A 30 22.94 16.06 22.16
C ALA A 30 21.54 15.63 22.64
N ALA A 31 20.51 16.36 22.20
CA ALA A 31 19.17 16.16 22.70
C ALA A 31 18.71 14.78 22.24
N SER A 32 18.38 13.90 23.20
CA SER A 32 17.86 12.57 22.90
C SER A 32 16.64 12.70 21.97
N LEU A 33 16.63 11.89 20.91
CA LEU A 33 15.52 11.80 19.97
C LEU A 33 14.34 10.98 20.55
N ASN A 34 14.55 10.33 21.70
CA ASN A 34 13.53 9.53 22.36
C ASN A 34 12.32 10.39 22.74
N GLY A 35 11.14 9.87 22.41
CA GLY A 35 9.86 10.54 22.66
C GLY A 35 9.57 11.69 21.71
N ARG A 36 10.45 12.01 20.74
CA ARG A 36 10.21 13.10 19.79
C ARG A 36 9.31 12.64 18.65
N ILE A 37 8.59 13.61 18.10
CA ILE A 37 8.02 13.54 16.76
C ILE A 37 9.06 14.12 15.79
N LEU A 38 9.38 13.39 14.73
CA LEU A 38 10.37 13.75 13.73
C LEU A 38 9.68 13.98 12.39
N LEU A 39 10.19 14.95 11.63
CA LEU A 39 9.76 15.25 10.27
C LEU A 39 10.92 15.01 9.30
N GLN A 40 10.72 14.09 8.36
CA GLN A 40 11.71 13.78 7.34
C GLN A 40 11.75 14.91 6.30
N VAL A 41 12.81 15.73 6.30
CA VAL A 41 12.86 16.98 5.49
C VAL A 41 13.48 16.80 4.10
N GLN A 42 14.07 15.64 3.82
CA GLN A 42 14.74 15.33 2.56
C GLN A 42 13.93 14.37 1.67
N ASP A 43 12.61 14.31 1.88
CA ASP A 43 11.67 13.47 1.14
C ASP A 43 10.26 14.12 1.23
N LYS A 44 9.19 13.34 1.11
CA LYS A 44 7.77 13.76 1.14
C LYS A 44 7.27 14.35 2.46
N GLY A 45 8.14 14.75 3.40
CA GLY A 45 7.71 15.35 4.67
C GLY A 45 7.11 14.36 5.67
N GLN A 46 7.48 13.07 5.59
CA GLN A 46 6.95 12.02 6.44
C GLN A 46 7.16 12.29 7.94
N ALA A 47 6.13 12.00 8.74
CA ALA A 47 6.19 12.10 10.20
C ALA A 47 6.52 10.75 10.86
N TRP A 48 7.29 10.80 11.94
CA TRP A 48 7.72 9.63 12.71
C TRP A 48 7.63 9.90 14.22
N TYR A 49 7.31 8.90 15.02
CA TYR A 49 7.37 8.94 16.48
C TYR A 49 8.48 8.02 16.96
N VAL A 50 9.38 8.51 17.82
CA VAL A 50 10.40 7.67 18.47
C VAL A 50 9.90 7.27 19.84
N ASP A 51 9.60 5.99 20.04
CA ASP A 51 9.11 5.52 21.34
C ASP A 51 10.21 5.62 22.41
N PRO A 52 9.97 6.31 23.54
CA PRO A 52 11.00 6.53 24.55
C PRO A 52 11.40 5.27 25.32
N GLN A 53 10.62 4.18 25.23
CA GLN A 53 10.96 2.91 25.89
C GLN A 53 11.83 2.01 25.01
N SER A 54 11.45 1.85 23.74
CA SER A 54 12.17 0.97 22.80
C SER A 54 13.24 1.68 21.99
N ALA A 55 13.27 3.02 21.99
CA ALA A 55 14.11 3.85 21.13
C ALA A 55 13.94 3.57 19.61
N LYS A 56 12.81 2.96 19.23
CA LYS A 56 12.47 2.66 17.83
C LYS A 56 11.58 3.74 17.25
N ARG A 57 11.74 3.99 15.94
CA ARG A 57 10.88 4.92 15.19
C ARG A 57 9.66 4.21 14.62
N PHE A 58 8.49 4.82 14.71
CA PHE A 58 7.23 4.35 14.18
C PHE A 58 6.65 5.39 13.24
N TYR A 59 6.10 4.94 12.12
CA TYR A 59 5.58 5.83 11.09
C TYR A 59 4.26 6.49 11.55
N LEU A 60 4.14 7.81 11.36
CA LEU A 60 2.95 8.62 11.68
C LEU A 60 2.31 9.27 10.45
N GLY A 61 2.85 9.03 9.25
CA GLY A 61 2.50 9.81 8.05
C GLY A 61 1.08 9.60 7.50
N ARG A 62 0.34 8.57 7.94
CA ARG A 62 -1.08 8.37 7.60
C ARG A 62 -1.95 8.29 8.86
N PRO A 63 -3.23 8.68 8.80
CA PRO A 63 -4.14 8.60 9.95
C PRO A 63 -4.18 7.23 10.64
N ASP A 64 -4.22 6.14 9.88
CA ASP A 64 -4.27 4.79 10.43
C ASP A 64 -2.96 4.38 11.13
N ASP A 65 -1.81 4.82 10.61
CA ASP A 65 -0.51 4.54 11.24
C ASP A 65 -0.40 5.27 12.58
N ALA A 66 -0.78 6.55 12.60
CA ALA A 66 -0.83 7.34 13.81
C ALA A 66 -1.78 6.73 14.86
N TRP A 67 -2.94 6.24 14.43
CA TRP A 67 -3.88 5.53 15.32
C TRP A 67 -3.28 4.26 15.94
N ARG A 68 -2.58 3.42 15.17
CA ARG A 68 -1.92 2.22 15.71
C ARG A 68 -0.83 2.56 16.71
N VAL A 69 -0.01 3.58 16.43
CA VAL A 69 1.01 4.08 17.37
C VAL A 69 0.35 4.59 18.66
N MET A 70 -0.74 5.35 18.54
CA MET A 70 -1.49 5.83 19.71
C MET A 70 -2.06 4.68 20.56
N ARG A 71 -2.58 3.62 19.95
CA ARG A 71 -3.08 2.45 20.70
C ARG A 71 -1.99 1.58 21.30
N ALA A 72 -0.89 1.39 20.59
CA ALA A 72 0.19 0.51 21.05
C ALA A 72 1.03 1.13 22.18
N PHE A 73 1.27 2.44 22.12
CA PHE A 73 2.14 3.14 23.10
C PHE A 73 1.37 4.02 24.09
N GLY A 74 0.06 4.16 23.89
CA GLY A 74 -0.83 4.95 24.71
C GLY A 74 -0.88 4.44 26.14
N LEU A 75 -0.43 5.28 27.08
CA LEU A 75 -0.57 5.01 28.51
C LEU A 75 -1.92 5.53 28.98
N GLY A 76 -2.73 4.67 29.60
CA GLY A 76 -3.98 5.10 30.20
C GLY A 76 -3.78 6.16 31.28
N VAL A 77 -4.61 7.21 31.27
CA VAL A 77 -4.60 8.29 32.26
C VAL A 77 -6.02 8.61 32.70
N SER A 78 -6.20 8.81 34.01
CA SER A 78 -7.48 9.21 34.60
C SER A 78 -7.85 10.65 34.22
N ASN A 79 -9.14 10.99 34.26
CA ASN A 79 -9.61 12.36 33.99
C ASN A 79 -9.01 13.37 34.99
N LYS A 80 -8.83 12.94 36.24
CA LYS A 80 -8.19 13.74 37.31
C LYS A 80 -6.73 14.06 36.97
N ASP A 81 -5.95 13.04 36.61
CA ASP A 81 -4.53 13.21 36.31
C ASP A 81 -4.32 13.99 35.01
N LEU A 82 -5.15 13.72 33.99
CA LEU A 82 -5.11 14.46 32.72
C LEU A 82 -5.36 15.96 32.95
N THR A 83 -6.36 16.31 33.76
CA THR A 83 -6.66 17.70 34.15
C THR A 83 -5.51 18.33 34.92
N TYR A 84 -4.91 17.58 35.85
CA TYR A 84 -3.76 18.04 36.62
C TYR A 84 -2.55 18.33 35.71
N PHE A 85 -2.23 17.43 34.78
CA PHE A 85 -1.10 17.58 33.86
C PHE A 85 -1.31 18.73 32.86
N TRP A 86 -2.54 18.95 32.43
CA TRP A 86 -2.89 20.07 31.56
C TRP A 86 -2.57 21.43 32.22
N ASN A 87 -2.85 21.56 33.52
CA ASN A 87 -2.67 22.81 34.26
C ASN A 87 -1.26 22.99 34.86
N ASN A 88 -0.57 21.89 35.22
CA ASN A 88 0.67 21.94 36.00
C ASN A 88 1.87 21.28 35.32
N LYS A 89 1.73 20.90 34.03
CA LYS A 89 2.65 20.05 33.24
C LYS A 89 2.62 18.58 33.67
N ALA A 90 2.99 17.69 32.75
CA ALA A 90 3.13 16.27 33.02
C ALA A 90 4.42 15.96 33.82
N PRO A 91 4.41 14.93 34.68
CA PRO A 91 5.62 14.42 35.30
C PRO A 91 6.71 14.04 34.29
N VAL A 92 7.99 14.23 34.66
CA VAL A 92 9.14 13.90 33.80
C VAL A 92 9.13 12.45 33.33
N ARG A 93 8.63 11.50 34.13
CA ARG A 93 8.48 10.08 33.76
C ARG A 93 7.54 9.84 32.55
N LEU A 94 6.71 10.82 32.21
CA LEU A 94 5.80 10.79 31.06
C LEU A 94 6.35 11.57 29.87
N SER A 95 7.58 12.09 29.95
CA SER A 95 8.23 12.84 28.88
C SER A 95 8.21 12.07 27.57
N GLY A 96 7.64 12.66 26.52
CA GLY A 96 7.54 12.05 25.20
C GLY A 96 6.54 10.92 25.04
N ARG A 97 5.73 10.63 26.07
CA ARG A 97 4.71 9.57 26.03
C ARG A 97 3.43 10.06 25.35
N ILE A 98 2.69 9.10 24.79
CA ILE A 98 1.30 9.28 24.39
C ILE A 98 0.43 8.82 25.57
N LEU A 99 -0.53 9.64 25.97
CA LEU A 99 -1.51 9.36 27.02
C LEU A 99 -2.89 9.16 26.37
N LEU A 100 -3.64 8.17 26.86
CA LEU A 100 -5.01 7.89 26.45
C LEU A 100 -5.95 8.11 27.63
N GLN A 101 -6.94 8.97 27.45
CA GLN A 101 -7.97 9.22 28.46
C GLN A 101 -8.91 8.01 28.57
N VAL A 102 -8.76 7.20 29.61
CA VAL A 102 -9.48 5.91 29.73
C VAL A 102 -10.86 6.01 30.38
N GLU A 103 -11.15 7.15 31.03
CA GLU A 103 -12.41 7.38 31.77
C GLU A 103 -13.43 8.21 30.98
N ASP A 104 -13.22 8.38 29.67
CA ASP A 104 -14.14 9.12 28.77
C ASP A 104 -13.95 8.65 27.31
N LYS A 105 -14.01 9.55 26.32
CA LYS A 105 -13.99 9.27 24.87
C LYS A 105 -12.68 8.71 24.31
N GLY A 106 -11.75 8.21 25.12
CA GLY A 106 -10.52 7.59 24.63
C GLY A 106 -9.56 8.57 23.94
N GLN A 107 -9.63 9.85 24.31
CA GLN A 107 -8.85 10.91 23.66
C GLN A 107 -7.34 10.74 23.87
N ALA A 108 -6.56 11.04 22.82
CA ALA A 108 -5.11 10.92 22.85
C ALA A 108 -4.42 12.28 23.06
N TYR A 109 -3.36 12.27 23.88
CA TYR A 109 -2.55 13.43 24.21
C TYR A 109 -1.06 13.08 24.12
N TYR A 110 -0.26 13.94 23.50
CA TYR A 110 1.20 13.82 23.46
C TYR A 110 1.84 14.71 24.53
N VAL A 111 2.77 14.16 25.31
CA VAL A 111 3.56 14.93 26.28
C VAL A 111 4.83 15.40 25.59
N ASN A 112 4.95 16.70 25.33
CA ASN A 112 6.14 17.27 24.69
C ASN A 112 7.38 17.06 25.60
N PRO A 113 8.46 16.38 25.14
CA PRO A 113 9.58 16.02 26.01
C PRO A 113 10.51 17.19 26.37
N LEU A 114 10.34 18.38 25.75
CA LEU A 114 11.06 19.60 26.12
C LEU A 114 10.31 20.42 27.17
N THR A 115 8.98 20.48 27.07
CA THR A 115 8.17 21.42 27.86
C THR A 115 7.27 20.73 28.89
N LEU A 116 7.10 19.41 28.77
CA LEU A 116 6.17 18.57 29.53
C LEU A 116 4.70 18.99 29.40
N LYS A 117 4.37 19.84 28.41
CA LYS A 117 3.00 20.24 28.12
C LYS A 117 2.30 19.18 27.28
N LEU A 118 1.01 19.02 27.54
CA LEU A 118 0.14 18.15 26.76
C LEU A 118 -0.24 18.83 25.45
N SER A 119 -0.29 18.05 24.38
CA SER A 119 -0.83 18.45 23.09
C SER A 119 -1.89 17.44 22.66
N TYR A 120 -3.07 17.93 22.30
CA TYR A 120 -4.18 17.07 21.91
C TYR A 120 -3.93 16.43 20.53
N LEU A 121 -4.18 15.13 20.42
CA LEU A 121 -4.01 14.34 19.18
C LEU A 121 -5.34 13.76 18.66
N GLY A 122 -6.47 14.07 19.30
CA GLY A 122 -7.73 13.36 19.06
C GLY A 122 -8.43 13.65 17.73
N ARG A 123 -8.15 14.79 17.07
CA ARG A 123 -8.64 15.08 15.71
C ARG A 123 -7.46 15.15 14.72
N PRO A 124 -7.65 14.75 13.45
CA PRO A 124 -6.59 14.80 12.44
C PRO A 124 -5.94 16.18 12.27
N THR A 125 -6.73 17.26 12.36
CA THR A 125 -6.24 18.64 12.27
C THR A 125 -5.35 19.03 13.45
N ASP A 126 -5.66 18.57 14.66
CA ASP A 126 -4.86 18.86 15.85
C ASP A 126 -3.54 18.07 15.82
N ALA A 127 -3.60 16.79 15.47
CA ALA A 127 -2.40 15.96 15.30
C ALA A 127 -1.45 16.53 14.23
N PHE A 128 -2.00 17.04 13.12
CA PHE A 128 -1.20 17.72 12.09
C PHE A 128 -0.56 19.01 12.61
N ALA A 129 -1.29 19.81 13.40
CA ALA A 129 -0.74 21.02 14.03
C ALA A 129 0.40 20.71 15.01
N VAL A 130 0.29 19.61 15.77
CA VAL A 130 1.36 19.13 16.67
C VAL A 130 2.59 18.70 15.89
N ILE A 131 2.41 17.91 14.84
CA ILE A 131 3.50 17.47 13.95
C ILE A 131 4.21 18.68 13.34
N ARG A 132 3.47 19.67 12.84
CA ARG A 132 4.03 20.88 12.23
C ARG A 132 4.73 21.81 13.24
N SER A 133 4.20 21.93 14.45
CA SER A 133 4.72 22.87 15.46
C SER A 133 5.87 22.31 16.29
N PHE A 134 5.92 20.98 16.45
CA PHE A 134 6.88 20.32 17.35
C PHE A 134 7.72 19.24 16.66
N GLY A 135 7.47 18.97 15.38
CA GLY A 135 8.27 18.03 14.59
C GLY A 135 9.69 18.54 14.43
N LEU A 136 10.66 17.78 14.94
CA LEU A 136 12.07 18.06 14.69
C LEU A 136 12.42 17.60 13.28
N GLY A 137 12.89 18.52 12.43
CA GLY A 137 13.40 18.16 11.11
C GLY A 137 14.58 17.20 11.21
N ILE A 138 14.57 16.11 10.43
CA ILE A 138 15.62 15.09 10.43
C ILE A 138 16.02 14.71 9.00
N SER A 139 17.32 14.52 8.78
CA SER A 139 17.88 14.04 7.50
C SER A 139 17.56 12.55 7.28
N ASN A 140 17.57 12.09 6.03
CA ASN A 140 17.36 10.67 5.73
C ASN A 140 18.47 9.80 6.38
N SER A 141 19.70 10.31 6.40
CA SER A 141 20.85 9.62 6.99
C SER A 141 20.77 9.48 8.51
N ASP A 142 20.25 10.50 9.22
CA ASP A 142 20.09 10.46 10.67
C ASP A 142 18.85 9.67 11.07
N LEU A 143 17.76 9.80 10.31
CA LEU A 143 16.56 9.00 10.51
C LEU A 143 16.91 7.53 10.43
N ALA A 144 17.66 7.11 9.40
CA ALA A 144 18.10 5.73 9.17
C ALA A 144 18.82 5.10 10.38
N ARG A 145 19.50 5.90 11.21
CA ARG A 145 20.21 5.44 12.42
C ARG A 145 19.27 5.02 13.55
N ILE A 146 18.00 5.41 13.51
CA ILE A 146 17.00 5.06 14.53
C ILE A 146 16.28 3.77 14.09
N PRO A 147 16.37 2.64 14.81
CA PRO A 147 15.78 1.38 14.36
C PRO A 147 14.28 1.49 14.08
N LEU A 148 13.81 0.93 12.97
CA LEU A 148 12.39 0.90 12.64
C LEU A 148 11.65 -0.05 13.59
N GLY A 149 10.59 0.46 14.21
CA GLY A 149 9.70 -0.30 15.05
C GLY A 149 8.58 -0.94 14.23
N ILE A 150 8.44 -2.25 14.37
CA ILE A 150 7.32 -3.02 13.83
C ILE A 150 6.40 -3.36 15.01
N LEU A 151 5.16 -2.88 14.96
CA LEU A 151 4.15 -3.21 15.96
C LEU A 151 3.68 -4.65 15.74
N GLY A 152 4.30 -5.60 16.43
CA GLY A 152 3.93 -7.02 16.41
C GLY A 152 5.13 -7.97 16.58
N ALA A 153 5.63 -8.14 17.81
CA ALA A 153 6.45 -9.31 18.21
C ALA A 153 6.69 -9.39 19.74
N SER A 154 6.31 -10.55 20.31
CA SER A 154 6.92 -11.26 21.47
C SER A 154 6.59 -10.82 22.92
N PRO A 155 6.89 -11.63 23.95
CA PRO A 155 6.46 -13.00 24.27
C PRO A 155 5.66 -13.03 25.61
N SER A 156 4.78 -14.01 25.83
CA SER A 156 3.97 -14.07 27.05
C SER A 156 4.25 -15.31 27.90
N THR A 157 4.80 -15.09 29.10
CA THR A 157 4.57 -15.94 30.28
C THR A 157 3.30 -15.51 31.01
N THR A 158 2.54 -16.53 31.35
CA THR A 158 1.31 -16.74 32.13
C THR A 158 1.02 -15.80 33.31
N THR A 159 -0.22 -15.31 33.42
CA THR A 159 -1.21 -15.62 34.50
C THR A 159 -2.60 -15.04 34.18
N ALA A 160 -3.66 -15.75 34.57
CA ALA A 160 -5.03 -15.64 34.03
C ALA A 160 -6.01 -14.84 34.90
N VAL A 161 -6.88 -14.02 34.27
CA VAL A 161 -8.23 -13.54 34.71
C VAL A 161 -9.03 -13.11 33.45
N PRO A 162 -10.35 -12.93 33.50
CA PRO A 162 -11.42 -13.88 33.17
C PRO A 162 -11.70 -14.00 31.64
N ALA A 163 -12.42 -15.06 31.22
CA ALA A 163 -12.61 -15.45 29.82
C ALA A 163 -13.10 -14.29 28.92
N PRO A 164 -12.27 -13.80 27.96
CA PRO A 164 -12.75 -12.97 26.88
C PRO A 164 -13.58 -13.84 25.93
N SER A 165 -14.58 -13.26 25.27
CA SER A 165 -15.09 -13.79 24.01
C SER A 165 -13.88 -14.02 23.10
N ILE A 166 -13.43 -15.27 22.99
CA ILE A 166 -12.27 -15.64 22.19
C ILE A 166 -12.69 -15.35 20.75
N THR A 167 -12.28 -14.20 20.25
CA THR A 167 -12.30 -13.90 18.83
C THR A 167 -11.40 -14.96 18.21
N LYS A 168 -12.02 -16.03 17.71
CA LYS A 168 -11.30 -17.09 17.04
C LYS A 168 -10.77 -16.48 15.75
N ASN A 169 -9.44 -16.38 15.68
CA ASN A 169 -8.75 -15.89 14.51
C ASN A 169 -8.20 -17.09 13.75
N VAL A 170 -8.46 -17.12 12.44
CA VAL A 170 -7.89 -18.09 11.50
C VAL A 170 -6.72 -17.40 10.80
N ASN A 171 -5.54 -18.01 10.91
CA ASN A 171 -4.40 -17.57 10.11
C ASN A 171 -4.53 -18.15 8.69
N ARG A 172 -4.65 -17.26 7.70
CA ARG A 172 -4.64 -17.60 6.28
C ARG A 172 -3.29 -17.24 5.69
N THR A 173 -2.71 -18.19 4.97
CA THR A 173 -1.46 -18.00 4.23
C THR A 173 -1.80 -17.86 2.75
N PHE A 174 -1.31 -16.79 2.13
CA PHE A 174 -1.47 -16.50 0.71
C PHE A 174 -0.12 -16.68 0.03
N ASN A 175 0.02 -17.76 -0.74
CA ASN A 175 1.22 -18.03 -1.53
C ASN A 175 0.99 -17.58 -2.97
N PHE A 176 1.96 -16.88 -3.53
CA PHE A 176 1.89 -16.34 -4.89
C PHE A 176 3.29 -16.17 -5.46
N LYS A 177 3.42 -16.22 -6.78
CA LYS A 177 4.68 -15.85 -7.45
C LYS A 177 4.64 -14.39 -7.87
N TYR A 178 5.78 -13.72 -7.76
CA TYR A 178 6.02 -12.46 -8.44
C TYR A 178 7.47 -12.41 -8.93
N LYS A 179 7.68 -12.05 -10.21
CA LYS A 179 8.97 -12.14 -10.90
C LYS A 179 9.60 -13.54 -10.78
N ASN A 180 8.79 -14.58 -10.93
CA ASN A 180 9.18 -15.99 -10.80
C ASN A 180 9.73 -16.39 -9.42
N ALA A 181 9.61 -15.53 -8.41
CA ALA A 181 9.99 -15.82 -7.04
C ALA A 181 8.76 -16.05 -6.17
N GLU A 182 8.77 -17.11 -5.37
CA GLU A 182 7.72 -17.41 -4.41
C GLU A 182 7.65 -16.35 -3.31
N GLN A 183 6.44 -15.88 -3.04
CA GLN A 183 6.10 -14.93 -1.99
C GLN A 183 5.01 -15.54 -1.10
N SER A 184 4.97 -15.11 0.16
CA SER A 184 3.96 -15.56 1.11
C SER A 184 3.58 -14.46 2.08
N LEU A 185 2.27 -14.26 2.27
CA LEU A 185 1.70 -13.38 3.30
C LEU A 185 0.85 -14.18 4.26
N VAL A 186 0.80 -13.75 5.52
CA VAL A 186 -0.07 -14.36 6.54
C VAL A 186 -1.01 -13.30 7.08
N LEU A 187 -2.31 -13.58 7.08
CA LEU A 187 -3.33 -12.74 7.69
C LEU A 187 -4.03 -13.49 8.81
N ALA A 188 -4.15 -12.85 9.97
CA ALA A 188 -5.03 -13.31 11.04
C ALA A 188 -6.44 -12.73 10.81
N LEU A 189 -7.40 -13.60 10.50
CA LEU A 189 -8.77 -13.22 10.17
C LEU A 189 -9.73 -13.71 11.25
N SER A 190 -10.47 -12.80 11.87
CA SER A 190 -11.54 -13.07 12.83
C SER A 190 -12.73 -13.80 12.21
N ASP A 191 -13.15 -14.90 12.84
CA ASP A 191 -14.39 -15.64 12.56
C ASP A 191 -15.64 -14.76 12.76
N ASP A 192 -15.63 -13.88 13.75
CA ASP A 192 -16.78 -13.03 14.06
C ASP A 192 -16.97 -11.95 13.01
N LEU A 193 -15.87 -11.38 12.52
CA LEU A 193 -15.91 -10.43 11.42
C LEU A 193 -16.35 -11.14 10.12
N TYR A 194 -15.90 -12.37 9.88
CA TYR A 194 -16.38 -13.19 8.76
C TYR A 194 -17.90 -13.42 8.84
N LYS A 195 -18.42 -13.87 9.98
CA LYS A 195 -19.88 -14.05 10.20
C LYS A 195 -20.64 -12.74 9.98
N THR A 196 -20.08 -11.62 10.43
CA THR A 196 -20.67 -10.29 10.25
C THR A 196 -20.78 -9.91 8.78
N TYR A 197 -19.74 -10.15 7.97
CA TYR A 197 -19.80 -9.92 6.52
C TYR A 197 -20.72 -10.91 5.81
N SER A 198 -20.68 -12.19 6.18
CA SER A 198 -21.52 -13.22 5.60
C SER A 198 -23.02 -12.96 5.83
N ALA A 199 -23.37 -12.41 6.99
CA ALA A 199 -24.74 -11.97 7.30
C ALA A 199 -25.10 -10.58 6.71
N SER A 200 -24.17 -9.90 6.04
CA SER A 200 -24.43 -8.56 5.49
C SER A 200 -25.22 -8.62 4.18
N PRO A 201 -26.06 -7.61 3.89
CA PRO A 201 -26.84 -7.58 2.66
C PRO A 201 -25.98 -7.75 1.41
N LYS A 202 -26.48 -8.55 0.47
CA LYS A 202 -25.93 -8.74 -0.88
C LYS A 202 -26.85 -8.15 -1.95
N VAL A 203 -27.75 -7.28 -1.50
CA VAL A 203 -28.72 -6.54 -2.29
C VAL A 203 -28.63 -5.08 -1.88
N TYR A 204 -28.81 -4.18 -2.83
CA TYR A 204 -28.79 -2.75 -2.55
C TYR A 204 -30.23 -2.22 -2.49
N SER A 205 -30.62 -1.69 -1.32
CA SER A 205 -31.93 -1.11 -1.09
C SER A 205 -31.84 0.41 -1.01
N TYR A 206 -32.78 1.11 -1.64
CA TYR A 206 -32.88 2.57 -1.64
C TYR A 206 -34.34 3.01 -1.52
N PRO A 207 -34.62 4.22 -0.99
CA PRO A 207 -35.97 4.77 -0.96
C PRO A 207 -36.51 4.97 -2.39
N ALA A 208 -37.74 4.54 -2.66
CA ALA A 208 -38.34 4.64 -4.00
C ALA A 208 -38.41 6.08 -4.53
N ASN A 209 -38.50 7.07 -3.65
CA ASN A 209 -38.52 8.49 -4.00
C ASN A 209 -37.12 9.13 -4.14
N ASN A 210 -36.05 8.38 -3.91
CA ASN A 210 -34.68 8.88 -4.02
C ASN A 210 -33.71 7.77 -4.47
N PRO A 211 -33.86 7.26 -5.71
CA PRO A 211 -32.91 6.30 -6.28
C PRO A 211 -31.53 6.93 -6.47
N PRO A 212 -30.43 6.16 -6.33
CA PRO A 212 -29.12 6.65 -6.71
C PRO A 212 -29.05 6.89 -8.22
N ALA A 213 -28.27 7.89 -8.62
CA ALA A 213 -28.07 8.22 -10.04
C ALA A 213 -27.41 7.09 -10.84
N ASP A 214 -26.57 6.29 -10.19
CA ASP A 214 -25.93 5.09 -10.74
C ASP A 214 -26.23 3.90 -9.81
N LEU A 215 -27.19 3.08 -10.20
CA LEU A 215 -27.62 1.90 -9.43
C LEU A 215 -26.53 0.83 -9.36
N GLN A 216 -25.81 0.59 -10.44
CA GLN A 216 -24.78 -0.43 -10.52
C GLN A 216 -23.57 -0.02 -9.68
N GLY A 217 -23.12 1.24 -9.81
CA GLY A 217 -22.07 1.80 -8.97
C GLY A 217 -22.45 1.84 -7.49
N ALA A 218 -23.71 2.16 -7.15
CA ALA A 218 -24.18 2.13 -5.76
C ALA A 218 -24.17 0.70 -5.18
N PHE A 219 -24.60 -0.28 -5.96
CA PHE A 219 -24.56 -1.70 -5.59
C PHE A 219 -23.11 -2.19 -5.40
N TYR A 220 -22.23 -1.97 -6.37
CA TYR A 220 -20.82 -2.36 -6.27
C TYR A 220 -20.08 -1.63 -5.14
N GLY A 221 -20.38 -0.34 -4.95
CA GLY A 221 -19.79 0.47 -3.89
C GLY A 221 -20.09 -0.03 -2.48
N MET A 222 -21.14 -0.84 -2.30
CA MET A 222 -21.43 -1.52 -1.02
C MET A 222 -20.28 -2.46 -0.63
N PHE A 223 -19.73 -3.21 -1.58
CA PHE A 223 -18.67 -4.20 -1.34
C PHE A 223 -17.30 -3.58 -1.03
N LEU A 224 -17.13 -2.29 -1.33
CA LEU A 224 -15.90 -1.55 -1.06
C LEU A 224 -15.91 -0.84 0.31
N LYS A 225 -16.99 -0.96 1.09
CA LYS A 225 -17.11 -0.37 2.43
C LYS A 225 -16.66 -1.35 3.49
N MET A 226 -15.45 -1.12 4.01
CA MET A 226 -14.89 -1.91 5.11
C MET A 226 -15.65 -1.64 6.41
N LYS A 227 -15.95 -2.70 7.17
CA LYS A 227 -16.55 -2.61 8.50
C LYS A 227 -15.54 -2.13 9.53
N SER A 228 -16.04 -1.54 10.61
CA SER A 228 -15.20 -1.16 11.75
C SER A 228 -14.45 -2.37 12.31
N GLY A 229 -13.16 -2.19 12.60
CA GLY A 229 -12.27 -3.26 13.07
C GLY A 229 -11.67 -4.13 11.96
N ASP A 230 -12.14 -4.01 10.71
CA ASP A 230 -11.53 -4.70 9.58
C ASP A 230 -10.24 -3.98 9.13
N THR A 231 -9.11 -4.65 9.36
CA THR A 231 -7.77 -4.17 8.99
C THR A 231 -7.14 -5.00 7.88
N SER A 232 -7.87 -5.98 7.33
CA SER A 232 -7.33 -6.99 6.40
C SER A 232 -6.65 -6.36 5.19
N ILE A 233 -7.29 -5.38 4.54
CA ILE A 233 -6.74 -4.69 3.37
C ILE A 233 -5.49 -3.88 3.73
N SER A 234 -5.50 -3.15 4.86
CA SER A 234 -4.34 -2.38 5.30
C SER A 234 -3.17 -3.27 5.72
N ASP A 235 -3.44 -4.44 6.27
CA ASP A 235 -2.44 -5.41 6.70
C ASP A 235 -1.77 -6.08 5.50
N ILE A 236 -2.54 -6.46 4.47
CA ILE A 236 -1.99 -6.92 3.18
C ILE A 236 -1.12 -5.83 2.57
N ALA A 237 -1.65 -4.60 2.46
CA ALA A 237 -0.91 -3.48 1.88
C ALA A 237 0.40 -3.19 2.65
N TYR A 238 0.39 -3.32 3.98
CA TYR A 238 1.58 -3.17 4.81
C TYR A 238 2.61 -4.28 4.54
N GLN A 239 2.18 -5.54 4.49
CA GLN A 239 3.07 -6.67 4.22
C GLN A 239 3.64 -6.63 2.81
N LEU A 240 2.85 -6.26 1.80
CA LEU A 240 3.33 -6.07 0.43
C LEU A 240 4.37 -4.94 0.35
N LYS A 241 4.15 -3.82 1.05
CA LYS A 241 5.15 -2.73 1.15
C LYS A 241 6.44 -3.22 1.80
N ALA A 242 6.35 -4.06 2.84
CA ALA A 242 7.53 -4.66 3.46
C ALA A 242 8.28 -5.61 2.50
N LEU A 243 7.57 -6.42 1.70
CA LEU A 243 8.18 -7.25 0.65
C LEU A 243 8.85 -6.39 -0.42
N ALA A 244 8.19 -5.32 -0.87
CA ALA A 244 8.74 -4.40 -1.86
C ALA A 244 10.04 -3.76 -1.35
N LEU A 245 10.07 -3.28 -0.10
CA LEU A 245 11.28 -2.73 0.52
C LEU A 245 12.40 -3.77 0.61
N LYS A 246 12.09 -5.00 1.03
CA LYS A 246 13.06 -6.10 1.14
C LYS A 246 13.71 -6.44 -0.21
N ASN A 247 12.92 -6.42 -1.28
CA ASN A 247 13.37 -6.81 -2.62
C ASN A 247 13.75 -5.63 -3.51
N ASN A 248 13.81 -4.40 -2.95
CA ASN A 248 14.08 -3.17 -3.68
C ASN A 248 13.15 -2.95 -4.89
N TRP A 249 11.86 -3.24 -4.71
CA TRP A 249 10.86 -3.07 -5.74
C TRP A 249 10.41 -1.61 -5.87
N SER A 250 10.14 -1.21 -7.11
CA SER A 250 9.50 0.07 -7.42
C SER A 250 8.04 0.10 -6.93
N SER A 251 7.39 1.27 -7.00
CA SER A 251 5.96 1.38 -6.66
C SER A 251 5.08 0.58 -7.63
N ASP A 252 5.44 0.54 -8.91
CA ASP A 252 4.72 -0.24 -9.92
C ASP A 252 4.93 -1.74 -9.70
N GLU A 253 6.13 -2.14 -9.28
CA GLU A 253 6.40 -3.53 -8.94
C GLU A 253 5.68 -3.97 -7.65
N LEU A 254 5.52 -3.06 -6.68
CA LEU A 254 4.64 -3.28 -5.53
C LEU A 254 3.18 -3.48 -5.99
N LEU A 255 2.69 -2.65 -6.92
CA LEU A 255 1.34 -2.79 -7.48
C LEU A 255 1.15 -4.11 -8.24
N GLU A 256 2.10 -4.48 -9.09
CA GLU A 256 2.11 -5.75 -9.82
C GLU A 256 2.09 -6.93 -8.85
N SER A 257 2.90 -6.88 -7.77
CA SER A 257 2.90 -7.92 -6.74
C SER A 257 1.56 -8.01 -5.98
N ALA A 258 0.87 -6.88 -5.79
CA ALA A 258 -0.43 -6.84 -5.14
C ALA A 258 -1.50 -7.50 -6.02
N LEU A 259 -1.48 -7.22 -7.32
CA LEU A 259 -2.36 -7.87 -8.28
C LEU A 259 -2.03 -9.37 -8.38
N ALA A 260 -0.75 -9.74 -8.41
CA ALA A 260 -0.32 -11.13 -8.41
C ALA A 260 -0.87 -11.89 -7.19
N LEU A 261 -0.79 -11.34 -5.98
CA LEU A 261 -1.41 -11.96 -4.80
C LEU A 261 -2.89 -12.28 -5.03
N ILE A 262 -3.65 -11.38 -5.66
CA ILE A 262 -5.06 -11.59 -5.95
C ILE A 262 -5.26 -12.64 -7.05
N GLN A 263 -4.46 -12.59 -8.11
CA GLN A 263 -4.49 -13.55 -9.22
C GLN A 263 -4.23 -14.99 -8.74
N TYR A 264 -3.40 -15.18 -7.70
CA TYR A 264 -3.10 -16.48 -7.12
C TYR A 264 -4.12 -16.97 -6.06
N ILE A 265 -5.08 -16.13 -5.62
CA ILE A 265 -6.21 -16.64 -4.84
C ILE A 265 -7.01 -17.62 -5.71
N PRO A 266 -7.33 -18.85 -5.26
CA PRO A 266 -8.08 -19.81 -6.05
C PRO A 266 -9.40 -19.27 -6.63
N TYR A 267 -9.73 -19.67 -7.85
CA TYR A 267 -11.03 -19.37 -8.45
C TYR A 267 -12.12 -20.28 -7.85
N ASP A 268 -13.26 -19.71 -7.45
CA ASP A 268 -14.36 -20.48 -6.85
C ASP A 268 -15.25 -21.14 -7.92
N GLN A 269 -14.76 -22.22 -8.52
CA GLN A 269 -15.48 -22.95 -9.57
C GLN A 269 -16.85 -23.45 -9.10
N VAL A 270 -16.95 -23.89 -7.84
CA VAL A 270 -18.23 -24.37 -7.26
C VAL A 270 -19.27 -23.25 -7.27
N LYS A 271 -18.87 -22.03 -6.89
CA LYS A 271 -19.77 -20.87 -6.96
C LYS A 271 -20.12 -20.52 -8.40
N ALA A 272 -19.14 -20.50 -9.31
CA ALA A 272 -19.37 -20.20 -10.72
C ALA A 272 -20.38 -21.17 -11.36
N ASP A 273 -20.23 -22.48 -11.10
CA ASP A 273 -21.10 -23.52 -11.65
C ASP A 273 -22.50 -23.53 -11.03
N SER A 274 -22.63 -23.06 -9.78
CA SER A 274 -23.91 -23.03 -9.08
C SER A 274 -24.90 -21.98 -9.61
N GLY A 275 -24.43 -21.02 -10.42
CA GLY A 275 -25.24 -19.87 -10.85
C GLY A 275 -25.56 -18.86 -9.74
N VAL A 276 -24.98 -19.02 -8.54
CA VAL A 276 -25.15 -18.07 -7.44
C VAL A 276 -24.35 -16.80 -7.72
N ASN A 277 -25.06 -15.73 -8.07
CA ASN A 277 -24.47 -14.45 -8.48
C ASN A 277 -24.24 -13.46 -7.31
N ASN A 278 -24.47 -13.86 -6.06
CA ASN A 278 -24.27 -12.98 -4.91
C ASN A 278 -22.77 -12.74 -4.66
N PRO A 279 -22.26 -11.50 -4.71
CA PRO A 279 -20.84 -11.27 -4.52
C PRO A 279 -20.39 -11.45 -3.07
N LEU A 280 -19.13 -11.84 -2.88
CA LEU A 280 -18.45 -11.87 -1.59
C LEU A 280 -17.87 -10.50 -1.26
N TYR A 281 -17.91 -10.10 0.01
CA TYR A 281 -17.13 -8.96 0.48
C TYR A 281 -15.63 -9.32 0.47
N PRO A 282 -14.71 -8.35 0.27
CA PRO A 282 -13.27 -8.58 0.29
C PRO A 282 -12.78 -9.43 1.48
N TYR A 283 -13.34 -9.21 2.67
CA TYR A 283 -13.00 -9.99 3.85
C TYR A 283 -13.39 -11.47 3.76
N GLU A 284 -14.54 -11.79 3.16
CA GLU A 284 -14.99 -13.17 2.96
C GLU A 284 -14.09 -13.90 1.97
N ILE A 285 -13.63 -13.22 0.92
CA ILE A 285 -12.70 -13.76 -0.08
C ILE A 285 -11.38 -14.15 0.60
N LEU A 286 -10.85 -13.26 1.43
CA LEU A 286 -9.62 -13.52 2.19
C LEU A 286 -9.82 -14.66 3.20
N TYR A 287 -10.96 -14.69 3.89
CA TYR A 287 -11.25 -15.71 4.89
C TYR A 287 -11.46 -17.10 4.28
N LEU A 288 -12.14 -17.18 3.13
CA LEU A 288 -12.40 -18.42 2.40
C LEU A 288 -11.22 -18.83 1.49
N ASN A 289 -10.34 -17.87 1.17
CA ASN A 289 -9.25 -18.00 0.21
C ASN A 289 -9.73 -18.49 -1.17
N LYS A 290 -10.82 -17.91 -1.67
CA LYS A 290 -11.36 -18.17 -3.02
C LYS A 290 -12.39 -17.10 -3.42
N GLY A 291 -12.62 -16.95 -4.72
CA GLY A 291 -13.70 -16.10 -5.26
C GLY A 291 -13.84 -16.21 -6.78
N VAL A 292 -14.94 -15.70 -7.33
CA VAL A 292 -15.12 -15.56 -8.80
C VAL A 292 -14.60 -14.20 -9.31
N CYS A 293 -14.71 -13.92 -10.61
CA CYS A 293 -14.19 -12.70 -11.25
C CYS A 293 -14.63 -11.40 -10.56
N SER A 294 -15.93 -11.24 -10.30
CA SER A 294 -16.48 -10.05 -9.62
C SER A 294 -16.01 -9.92 -8.17
N ASP A 295 -16.01 -11.01 -7.41
CA ASP A 295 -15.50 -11.06 -6.04
C ASP A 295 -14.06 -10.52 -5.99
N LYS A 296 -13.18 -11.12 -6.79
CA LYS A 296 -11.75 -10.82 -6.84
C LYS A 296 -11.49 -9.40 -7.33
N THR A 297 -12.35 -8.87 -8.19
CA THR A 297 -12.33 -7.47 -8.62
C THR A 297 -12.58 -6.50 -7.46
N PHE A 298 -13.54 -6.77 -6.57
CA PHE A 298 -13.77 -5.91 -5.40
C PHE A 298 -12.58 -5.91 -4.45
N LEU A 299 -11.99 -7.08 -4.20
CA LEU A 299 -10.76 -7.20 -3.40
C LEU A 299 -9.61 -6.42 -4.03
N ALA A 300 -9.45 -6.53 -5.35
CA ALA A 300 -8.41 -5.81 -6.10
C ALA A 300 -8.58 -4.30 -6.01
N VAL A 301 -9.78 -3.79 -6.25
CA VAL A 301 -10.08 -2.36 -6.13
C VAL A 301 -9.79 -1.86 -4.71
N ALA A 302 -10.22 -2.58 -3.67
CA ALA A 302 -9.98 -2.20 -2.29
C ALA A 302 -8.48 -2.13 -1.95
N LEU A 303 -7.71 -3.15 -2.34
CA LEU A 303 -6.28 -3.23 -2.07
C LEU A 303 -5.48 -2.20 -2.87
N ILE A 304 -5.69 -2.11 -4.17
CA ILE A 304 -4.93 -1.22 -5.07
C ILE A 304 -5.21 0.25 -4.72
N LYS A 305 -6.45 0.59 -4.39
CA LYS A 305 -6.81 1.91 -3.87
C LYS A 305 -6.13 2.20 -2.53
N ASN A 306 -5.99 1.22 -1.64
CA ASN A 306 -5.23 1.38 -0.38
C ASN A 306 -3.72 1.60 -0.62
N LEU A 307 -3.18 1.04 -1.71
CA LEU A 307 -1.81 1.31 -2.16
C LEU A 307 -1.64 2.70 -2.80
N GLY A 308 -2.75 3.41 -3.08
CA GLY A 308 -2.76 4.79 -3.55
C GLY A 308 -2.86 4.95 -5.07
N TYR A 309 -3.16 3.88 -5.80
CA TYR A 309 -3.35 3.91 -7.24
C TYR A 309 -4.81 4.22 -7.59
N GLY A 310 -5.01 4.87 -8.74
CA GLY A 310 -6.36 5.05 -9.28
C GLY A 310 -6.93 3.72 -9.73
N THR A 311 -8.17 3.43 -9.36
CA THR A 311 -8.86 2.18 -9.73
C THR A 311 -10.22 2.43 -10.35
N ALA A 312 -10.70 1.47 -11.12
CA ALA A 312 -12.08 1.35 -11.56
C ALA A 312 -12.51 -0.12 -11.50
N ILE A 313 -13.81 -0.37 -11.52
CA ILE A 313 -14.36 -1.69 -11.81
C ILE A 313 -14.65 -1.73 -13.31
N MET A 314 -14.15 -2.74 -13.99
CA MET A 314 -14.48 -3.02 -15.38
C MET A 314 -15.40 -4.23 -15.44
N ASP A 315 -16.58 -4.07 -16.04
CA ASP A 315 -17.55 -5.14 -16.23
C ASP A 315 -17.79 -5.37 -17.73
N PHE A 316 -17.83 -6.64 -18.12
CA PHE A 316 -17.94 -7.10 -19.50
C PHE A 316 -19.12 -8.09 -19.61
N PRO A 317 -20.36 -7.60 -19.72
CA PRO A 317 -21.55 -8.44 -19.66
C PRO A 317 -21.61 -9.51 -20.75
N ASP A 318 -21.14 -9.17 -21.97
CA ASP A 318 -21.21 -10.04 -23.15
C ASP A 318 -20.37 -11.31 -23.01
N ILE A 319 -19.35 -11.29 -22.13
CA ILE A 319 -18.46 -12.42 -21.84
C ILE A 319 -18.56 -12.90 -20.38
N ASN A 320 -19.53 -12.38 -19.62
CA ASN A 320 -19.75 -12.70 -18.21
C ASN A 320 -18.47 -12.60 -17.36
N HIS A 321 -17.77 -11.46 -17.46
CA HIS A 321 -16.50 -11.26 -16.78
C HIS A 321 -16.40 -9.86 -16.17
N SER A 322 -15.71 -9.76 -15.04
CA SER A 322 -15.38 -8.48 -14.40
C SER A 322 -13.92 -8.49 -13.96
N THR A 323 -13.29 -7.33 -14.04
CA THR A 323 -11.87 -7.17 -13.71
C THR A 323 -11.59 -5.79 -13.12
N VAL A 324 -10.39 -5.58 -12.58
CA VAL A 324 -9.99 -4.26 -12.07
C VAL A 324 -9.41 -3.41 -13.19
N GLY A 325 -9.87 -2.17 -13.30
CA GLY A 325 -9.20 -1.13 -14.07
C GLY A 325 -8.15 -0.43 -13.22
N ILE A 326 -6.90 -0.35 -13.68
CA ILE A 326 -5.83 0.37 -12.96
C ILE A 326 -5.46 1.62 -13.77
N ALA A 327 -5.45 2.78 -13.12
CA ALA A 327 -5.15 4.05 -13.78
C ALA A 327 -3.76 4.00 -14.44
N CYS A 328 -3.67 4.38 -15.71
CA CYS A 328 -2.46 4.28 -16.53
C CYS A 328 -2.46 5.35 -17.63
N PRO A 329 -1.36 5.54 -18.38
CA PRO A 329 -1.35 6.46 -19.51
C PRO A 329 -2.47 6.12 -20.52
N VAL A 330 -3.19 7.15 -20.97
CA VAL A 330 -4.38 7.01 -21.84
C VAL A 330 -4.08 6.21 -23.11
N ALA A 331 -2.87 6.35 -23.66
CA ALA A 331 -2.41 5.63 -24.86
C ALA A 331 -2.45 4.10 -24.74
N TYR A 332 -2.52 3.56 -23.51
CA TYR A 332 -2.56 2.13 -23.24
C TYR A 332 -3.85 1.68 -22.54
N SER A 333 -4.71 2.62 -22.19
CA SER A 333 -5.94 2.37 -21.45
C SER A 333 -7.04 1.79 -22.32
N VAL A 334 -7.89 0.96 -21.72
CA VAL A 334 -9.04 0.38 -22.40
C VAL A 334 -9.97 1.50 -22.85
N SER A 335 -10.27 1.55 -24.13
CA SER A 335 -11.18 2.51 -24.77
C SER A 335 -10.84 3.97 -24.46
N GLY A 336 -9.55 4.29 -24.32
CA GLY A 336 -9.07 5.64 -24.00
C GLY A 336 -9.53 6.14 -22.62
N SER A 337 -9.94 5.24 -21.72
CA SER A 337 -10.60 5.56 -20.46
C SER A 337 -9.69 6.15 -19.37
N GLY A 338 -8.37 6.06 -19.55
CA GLY A 338 -7.35 6.32 -18.52
C GLY A 338 -7.11 5.15 -17.55
N TYR A 339 -7.77 4.00 -17.76
CA TYR A 339 -7.58 2.78 -16.96
C TYR A 339 -7.21 1.58 -17.85
N CYS A 340 -6.15 0.87 -17.48
CA CYS A 340 -5.68 -0.34 -18.14
C CYS A 340 -6.44 -1.56 -17.60
N TYR A 341 -6.64 -2.54 -18.47
CA TYR A 341 -7.14 -3.87 -18.08
C TYR A 341 -6.16 -4.54 -17.12
N ALA A 342 -6.65 -5.14 -16.04
CA ALA A 342 -5.82 -5.94 -15.15
C ALA A 342 -6.59 -7.18 -14.71
N GLU A 343 -6.20 -8.34 -15.28
CA GLU A 343 -6.84 -9.63 -15.00
C GLU A 343 -6.79 -9.99 -13.52
N THR A 344 -7.88 -10.51 -12.96
CA THR A 344 -7.92 -10.90 -11.53
C THR A 344 -8.00 -12.41 -11.31
N THR A 345 -8.37 -13.20 -12.32
CA THR A 345 -8.72 -14.63 -12.20
C THR A 345 -7.60 -15.60 -12.53
N ASN A 346 -6.56 -15.14 -13.23
CA ASN A 346 -5.32 -15.86 -13.50
C ASN A 346 -4.18 -14.85 -13.68
N TYR A 347 -2.93 -15.32 -13.61
CA TYR A 347 -1.79 -14.42 -13.74
C TYR A 347 -1.64 -13.89 -15.17
N PHE A 348 -1.78 -12.57 -15.31
CA PHE A 348 -1.40 -11.81 -16.49
C PHE A 348 -0.79 -10.46 -16.06
N PRO A 349 0.25 -9.97 -16.75
CA PRO A 349 0.76 -8.62 -16.53
C PRO A 349 -0.32 -7.55 -16.76
N ILE A 350 -0.23 -6.44 -16.02
CA ILE A 350 -1.17 -5.31 -16.16
C ILE A 350 -1.12 -4.78 -17.59
N GLY A 351 -2.30 -4.59 -18.18
CA GLY A 351 -2.52 -4.15 -19.56
C GLY A 351 -2.78 -5.28 -20.55
N VAL A 352 -2.53 -6.54 -20.18
CA VAL A 352 -2.76 -7.70 -21.05
C VAL A 352 -4.21 -8.16 -20.95
N ILE A 353 -4.87 -8.28 -22.11
CA ILE A 353 -6.20 -8.86 -22.26
C ILE A 353 -6.03 -10.34 -22.66
N PRO A 354 -6.48 -11.29 -21.84
CA PRO A 354 -6.39 -12.71 -22.15
C PRO A 354 -7.10 -13.08 -23.46
N ASN A 355 -6.55 -14.06 -24.18
CA ASN A 355 -7.13 -14.51 -25.45
C ASN A 355 -8.46 -15.25 -25.30
N SER A 356 -8.64 -15.93 -24.16
CA SER A 356 -9.88 -16.65 -23.84
C SER A 356 -10.32 -16.34 -22.42
N ILE A 357 -11.58 -15.91 -22.29
CA ILE A 357 -12.24 -15.62 -21.02
C ILE A 357 -13.59 -16.34 -21.04
N SER A 358 -13.81 -17.21 -20.07
CA SER A 358 -15.09 -17.90 -19.87
C SER A 358 -15.32 -17.99 -18.35
N GLY A 359 -15.76 -16.87 -17.76
CA GLY A 359 -15.72 -16.65 -16.31
C GLY A 359 -14.29 -16.42 -15.78
N GLN A 360 -13.42 -17.43 -15.90
CA GLN A 360 -11.98 -17.36 -15.61
C GLN A 360 -11.18 -17.20 -16.92
N ALA A 361 -10.16 -16.35 -16.89
CA ALA A 361 -9.22 -16.19 -17.99
C ALA A 361 -8.34 -17.45 -18.14
N ARG A 362 -8.09 -17.93 -19.35
CA ARG A 362 -7.22 -19.10 -19.57
C ARG A 362 -5.78 -18.68 -19.79
N SER A 363 -4.84 -19.34 -19.10
CA SER A 363 -3.40 -19.19 -19.35
C SER A 363 -2.93 -20.22 -20.37
N GLY A 364 -1.90 -19.89 -21.16
CA GLY A 364 -1.30 -20.80 -22.15
C GLY A 364 -1.89 -20.75 -23.56
N ASP A 365 -2.92 -19.94 -23.80
CA ASP A 365 -3.42 -19.67 -25.15
C ASP A 365 -2.43 -18.77 -25.91
N TYR A 366 -1.70 -19.34 -26.87
CA TYR A 366 -0.80 -18.62 -27.76
C TYR A 366 -1.58 -17.62 -28.64
N GLY A 367 -0.99 -16.45 -28.90
CA GLY A 367 -1.60 -15.40 -29.73
C GLY A 367 -1.26 -13.98 -29.26
N PHE A 368 0.03 -13.63 -29.30
CA PHE A 368 0.54 -12.34 -28.79
C PHE A 368 0.00 -11.13 -29.54
N ASP A 369 -0.33 -11.31 -30.82
CA ASP A 369 -0.93 -10.32 -31.71
C ASP A 369 -2.29 -9.82 -31.23
N THR A 370 -2.97 -10.59 -30.39
CA THR A 370 -4.33 -10.28 -29.94
C THR A 370 -4.45 -10.05 -28.42
N LEU A 371 -3.32 -10.01 -27.68
CA LEU A 371 -3.26 -9.77 -26.22
C LEU A 371 -3.63 -8.34 -25.77
N PHE A 372 -4.03 -7.48 -26.71
CA PHE A 372 -4.48 -6.10 -26.46
C PHE A 372 -5.73 -5.75 -27.26
N ASP A 373 -6.39 -6.75 -27.84
CA ASP A 373 -7.59 -6.55 -28.65
C ASP A 373 -8.82 -6.38 -27.76
N GLU A 374 -9.29 -5.14 -27.67
CA GLU A 374 -10.47 -4.76 -26.89
C GLU A 374 -11.78 -5.28 -27.50
N GLN A 375 -11.81 -5.63 -28.79
CA GLN A 375 -13.05 -6.09 -29.45
C GLN A 375 -13.59 -7.38 -28.82
N LYS A 376 -12.70 -8.17 -28.21
CA LYS A 376 -13.03 -9.41 -27.48
C LYS A 376 -13.80 -9.18 -26.18
N LEU A 377 -13.78 -7.95 -25.66
CA LEU A 377 -14.43 -7.60 -24.39
C LEU A 377 -15.92 -7.28 -24.56
N GLY A 378 -16.40 -7.13 -25.79
CA GLY A 378 -17.78 -6.73 -26.07
C GLY A 378 -18.10 -5.36 -25.46
N THR A 379 -19.23 -5.28 -24.76
CA THR A 379 -19.67 -4.09 -24.05
C THR A 379 -18.77 -3.82 -22.84
N ILE A 380 -18.08 -2.69 -22.86
CA ILE A 380 -17.14 -2.29 -21.80
C ILE A 380 -17.82 -1.28 -20.87
N GLN A 381 -18.01 -1.67 -19.61
CA GLN A 381 -18.52 -0.79 -18.55
C GLN A 381 -17.39 -0.45 -17.58
N ILE A 382 -17.13 0.83 -17.35
CA ILE A 382 -16.06 1.28 -16.42
C ILE A 382 -16.68 2.16 -15.33
N ILE A 383 -16.77 1.61 -14.14
CA ILE A 383 -17.60 2.12 -13.04
C ILE A 383 -16.73 2.39 -11.82
N LEU A 384 -17.17 3.30 -10.94
CA LEU A 384 -16.48 3.65 -9.69
C LEU A 384 -15.01 4.08 -9.89
N LYS A 385 -14.76 4.82 -10.96
CA LYS A 385 -13.46 5.44 -11.23
C LYS A 385 -12.99 6.25 -10.02
N SER A 386 -11.75 6.01 -9.60
CA SER A 386 -11.10 6.75 -8.53
C SER A 386 -9.77 7.32 -9.03
N GLN A 387 -9.44 8.48 -8.47
CA GLN A 387 -8.16 9.15 -8.70
C GLN A 387 -7.06 8.52 -7.85
N GLY A 388 -5.82 8.59 -8.32
CA GLY A 388 -4.65 8.10 -7.61
C GLY A 388 -3.42 8.08 -8.52
N ASN A 389 -2.37 7.39 -8.08
CA ASN A 389 -1.17 7.21 -8.88
C ASN A 389 -1.46 6.42 -10.16
N LEU A 390 -0.72 6.74 -11.21
CA LEU A 390 -0.75 6.00 -12.47
C LEU A 390 0.28 4.87 -12.45
N TYR A 391 -0.12 3.70 -12.92
CA TYR A 391 0.78 2.62 -13.29
C TYR A 391 1.47 2.95 -14.62
N GLN A 392 2.80 2.98 -14.62
CA GLN A 392 3.64 3.34 -15.77
C GLN A 392 4.21 2.11 -16.49
N GLY A 393 4.23 0.94 -15.84
CA GLY A 393 4.82 -0.29 -16.38
C GLY A 393 4.17 -0.87 -17.65
N VAL A 394 2.98 -0.41 -18.03
CA VAL A 394 2.23 -0.97 -19.19
C VAL A 394 2.98 -0.84 -20.53
N ALA A 395 3.78 0.21 -20.72
CA ALA A 395 4.60 0.37 -21.92
C ALA A 395 5.64 -0.75 -22.04
N ALA A 396 6.28 -1.10 -20.92
CA ALA A 396 7.24 -2.21 -20.87
C ALA A 396 6.55 -3.56 -21.06
N THR A 397 5.35 -3.75 -20.52
CA THR A 397 4.52 -4.94 -20.77
C THR A 397 4.23 -5.11 -22.26
N ARG A 398 3.82 -4.05 -22.96
CA ARG A 398 3.57 -4.09 -24.41
C ARG A 398 4.83 -4.41 -25.20
N GLN A 399 5.97 -3.84 -24.81
CA GLN A 399 7.24 -4.17 -25.45
C GLN A 399 7.60 -5.65 -25.30
N LYS A 400 7.45 -6.23 -24.09
CA LYS A 400 7.69 -7.66 -23.86
C LYS A 400 6.82 -8.55 -24.75
N VAL A 401 5.55 -8.20 -24.93
CA VAL A 401 4.64 -8.93 -25.83
C VAL A 401 5.08 -8.80 -27.29
N ALA A 402 5.51 -7.60 -27.72
CA ALA A 402 6.04 -7.38 -29.07
C ALA A 402 7.32 -8.20 -29.32
N ASP A 403 8.23 -8.25 -28.35
CA ASP A 403 9.47 -9.05 -28.43
C ASP A 403 9.16 -10.55 -28.54
N LEU A 404 8.23 -11.05 -27.72
CA LEU A 404 7.74 -12.44 -27.78
C LEU A 404 7.11 -12.76 -29.13
N SER A 405 6.27 -11.86 -29.65
CA SER A 405 5.63 -12.00 -30.96
C SER A 405 6.65 -12.04 -32.09
N SER A 406 7.63 -11.13 -32.07
CA SER A 406 8.70 -11.08 -33.06
C SER A 406 9.54 -12.36 -33.05
N LEU A 407 9.94 -12.83 -31.86
CA LEU A 407 10.73 -14.05 -31.72
C LEU A 407 9.94 -15.29 -32.16
N TYR A 408 8.64 -15.36 -31.85
CA TYR A 408 7.76 -16.42 -32.33
C TYR A 408 7.71 -16.47 -33.86
N ASN A 409 7.51 -15.33 -34.52
CA ASN A 409 7.46 -15.24 -35.97
C ASN A 409 8.81 -15.61 -36.62
N ASP A 410 9.92 -15.21 -36.01
CA ASP A 410 11.26 -15.61 -36.45
C ASP A 410 11.46 -17.14 -36.34
N ILE A 411 11.06 -17.76 -35.23
CA ILE A 411 11.08 -19.23 -35.08
C ILE A 411 10.25 -19.91 -36.17
N VAL A 412 9.01 -19.47 -36.38
CA VAL A 412 8.12 -20.07 -37.40
C VAL A 412 8.71 -19.95 -38.80
N SER A 413 9.25 -18.77 -39.15
CA SER A 413 9.81 -18.51 -40.48
C SER A 413 11.16 -19.21 -40.73
N SER A 414 11.96 -19.44 -39.68
CA SER A 414 13.27 -20.10 -39.78
C SER A 414 13.22 -21.63 -39.71
N ARG A 415 12.05 -22.23 -39.50
CA ARG A 415 11.87 -23.68 -39.34
C ARG A 415 12.38 -24.49 -40.54
N SER A 416 12.05 -24.08 -41.76
CA SER A 416 12.47 -24.78 -42.98
C SER A 416 13.98 -24.64 -43.24
N ALA A 417 14.59 -23.55 -42.80
CA ALA A 417 16.03 -23.34 -42.92
C ALA A 417 16.82 -24.29 -42.00
N ALA A 418 16.29 -24.56 -40.80
CA ALA A 418 16.87 -25.48 -39.82
C ALA A 418 16.99 -26.92 -40.32
N GLU A 419 16.20 -27.34 -41.32
CA GLU A 419 16.24 -28.70 -41.87
C GLU A 419 17.48 -28.98 -42.75
N ASN A 420 18.26 -27.94 -43.10
CA ASN A 420 19.29 -28.04 -44.13
C ASN A 420 20.71 -28.34 -43.60
N ASP A 421 21.04 -27.98 -42.35
CA ASP A 421 22.36 -28.26 -41.76
C ASP A 421 22.39 -28.19 -40.22
N TYR A 422 23.41 -28.81 -39.62
CA TYR A 422 23.57 -28.93 -38.16
C TYR A 422 23.70 -27.58 -37.44
N ASN A 423 24.37 -26.58 -38.03
CA ASN A 423 24.53 -25.27 -37.40
C ASN A 423 23.20 -24.51 -37.39
N SER A 424 22.41 -24.62 -38.45
CA SER A 424 21.06 -24.05 -38.52
C SER A 424 20.12 -24.65 -37.46
N ILE A 425 20.26 -25.95 -37.13
CA ILE A 425 19.53 -26.59 -36.02
C ILE A 425 19.93 -25.98 -34.67
N ILE A 426 21.23 -25.75 -34.42
CA ILE A 426 21.70 -25.16 -33.16
C ILE A 426 21.09 -23.77 -32.96
N ILE A 427 21.18 -22.90 -33.96
CA ILE A 427 20.64 -21.53 -33.90
C ILE A 427 19.13 -21.55 -33.68
N TYR A 428 18.40 -22.43 -34.39
CA TYR A 428 16.96 -22.59 -34.19
C TYR A 428 16.63 -23.00 -32.74
N ASN A 429 17.36 -23.97 -32.18
CA ASN A 429 17.15 -24.43 -30.81
C ASN A 429 17.45 -23.32 -29.77
N GLU A 430 18.47 -22.49 -30.01
CA GLU A 430 18.75 -21.32 -29.15
C GLU A 430 17.59 -20.32 -29.13
N LYS A 431 16.98 -20.05 -30.29
CA LYS A 431 15.78 -19.20 -30.38
C LYS A 431 14.61 -19.80 -29.61
N VAL A 432 14.33 -21.10 -29.80
CA VAL A 432 13.26 -21.81 -29.09
C VAL A 432 13.50 -21.78 -27.57
N ASN A 433 14.73 -22.04 -27.12
CA ASN A 433 15.08 -21.99 -25.70
C ASN A 433 14.90 -20.57 -25.13
N THR A 434 15.29 -19.55 -25.88
CA THR A 434 15.10 -18.15 -25.50
C THR A 434 13.62 -17.80 -25.41
N PHE A 435 12.82 -18.21 -26.40
CA PHE A 435 11.38 -17.99 -26.41
C PHE A 435 10.71 -18.66 -25.22
N ASN A 436 11.01 -19.93 -24.97
CA ASN A 436 10.45 -20.67 -23.83
C ASN A 436 10.81 -20.00 -22.50
N ARG A 437 12.07 -19.55 -22.32
CA ARG A 437 12.47 -18.82 -21.11
C ARG A 437 11.68 -17.52 -20.94
N LEU A 438 11.58 -16.70 -21.98
CA LEU A 438 10.85 -15.43 -21.94
C LEU A 438 9.35 -15.65 -21.71
N LEU A 439 8.78 -16.72 -22.28
CA LEU A 439 7.40 -17.12 -22.10
C LEU A 439 7.10 -17.51 -20.65
N THR A 440 7.97 -18.36 -20.08
CA THR A 440 7.94 -18.75 -18.68
C THR A 440 8.02 -17.53 -17.77
N GLU A 441 8.93 -16.60 -18.06
CA GLU A 441 9.06 -15.35 -17.29
C GLU A 441 7.82 -14.47 -17.40
N PHE A 442 7.20 -14.39 -18.58
CA PHE A 442 6.02 -13.57 -18.85
C PHE A 442 4.76 -14.08 -18.16
N TYR A 443 4.56 -15.40 -18.12
CA TYR A 443 3.40 -16.04 -17.48
C TYR A 443 3.65 -16.55 -16.05
N GLN A 444 4.88 -16.42 -15.54
CA GLN A 444 5.32 -16.94 -14.23
C GLN A 444 5.11 -18.44 -14.03
N GLN A 445 5.39 -19.23 -15.07
CA GLN A 445 5.14 -20.67 -15.08
C GLN A 445 6.26 -21.47 -14.40
#